data_AF-A0A101PRF1-F1
#
_entry.id   AF-A0A101PRF1-F1
#
_cell.length_a   1.000
_cell.length_b   1.000
_cell.length_c   1.000
_cell.angle_alpha   90.00
_cell.angle_beta   90.00
_cell.angle_gamma   90.00
#
_symmetry.space_group_name_H-M   'P 1'
#
loop_
_entity.id
_entity.type
_entity.pdbx_description
1 polymer ?
#
loop_
_entity_poly.entity_id
_entity_poly.type
_entity_poly.pdbx_seq_one_letter_code
_entity_poly.pdbx_strand_id
1 'polypeptide(L)'
;MTAVEYAREHPEETVYFVSNDTDHSSDGKLPQPMQRDIAGMEDRFFLFTSLDGVVDKFATEVEASAEDVRELLDTEETRAVVLDAARAATKR
;
A
#
# COMPACT_ATOMS: atom_id res chain seq x y z
N MET A 1 21.95 14.26 -0.44
CA MET A 1 20.87 13.95 -1.38
C MET A 1 19.57 13.86 -0.61
N THR A 2 18.76 14.90 -0.73
CA THR A 2 17.42 15.01 -0.16
C THR A 2 16.37 14.70 -1.23
N ALA A 3 15.14 14.38 -0.82
CA ALA A 3 14.04 14.16 -1.76
C ALA A 3 13.74 15.42 -2.61
N VAL A 4 13.97 16.61 -2.06
CA VAL A 4 13.81 17.89 -2.77
C VAL A 4 14.89 18.07 -3.84
N GLU A 5 16.14 17.71 -3.53
CA GLU A 5 17.24 17.74 -4.51
C GLU A 5 16.96 16.79 -5.67
N TYR A 6 16.56 15.55 -5.36
CA TYR A 6 16.18 14.56 -6.38
C TYR A 6 15.05 15.08 -7.28
N ALA A 7 13.98 15.61 -6.68
CA ALA A 7 12.85 16.14 -7.42
C ALA A 7 13.22 17.29 -8.37
N ARG A 8 14.20 18.13 -8.00
CA ARG A 8 14.69 19.22 -8.87
C ARG A 8 15.48 18.71 -10.07
N GLU A 9 16.24 17.63 -9.90
CA GLU A 9 17.01 16.99 -10.97
C GLU A 9 16.12 16.15 -11.89
N HIS A 10 14.97 15.69 -11.39
CA HIS A 10 14.01 14.84 -12.09
C HIS A 10 12.61 15.49 -12.15
N PRO A 11 12.39 16.51 -13.01
CA PRO A 11 11.15 17.29 -13.04
C PRO A 11 9.92 16.50 -13.50
N GLU A 12 10.13 15.42 -14.24
CA GLU A 12 9.07 14.54 -14.77
C GLU A 12 8.57 13.52 -13.72
N GLU A 13 9.33 13.33 -12.63
CA GLU A 13 9.10 12.25 -11.69
C GLU A 13 8.30 12.70 -10.46
N THR A 14 7.66 11.73 -9.81
CA THR A 14 6.85 11.93 -8.60
C THR A 14 7.51 11.22 -7.43
N VAL A 15 7.58 11.89 -6.28
CA VAL A 15 8.14 11.36 -5.04
C VAL A 15 7.01 10.87 -4.14
N TYR A 16 7.09 9.59 -3.75
CA TYR A 16 6.16 8.96 -2.82
C TYR A 16 6.88 8.59 -1.52
N PHE A 17 6.31 9.00 -0.40
CA PHE A 17 6.72 8.57 0.93
C PHE A 17 5.72 7.54 1.47
N VAL A 18 6.21 6.65 2.33
CA VAL A 18 5.37 5.68 3.04
C VAL A 18 5.72 5.76 4.51
N SER A 19 4.76 6.16 5.34
CA SER A 19 4.94 6.21 6.79
C SER A 19 3.60 6.10 7.50
N ASN A 20 3.50 5.20 8.48
CA ASN A 20 2.36 5.11 9.39
C ASN A 20 2.52 6.02 10.62
N ASP A 21 3.54 6.88 10.63
CA ASP A 21 3.76 7.84 11.70
C ASP A 21 2.84 9.05 11.53
N THR A 22 1.98 9.27 12.52
CA THR A 22 1.02 10.37 12.54
C THR A 22 1.67 11.72 12.86
N ASP A 23 2.89 11.75 13.38
CA ASP A 23 3.58 13.00 13.70
C ASP A 23 4.03 13.75 12.43
N HIS A 24 4.18 13.01 11.32
CA HIS A 24 4.64 13.53 10.04
C HIS A 24 3.51 13.72 9.03
N SER A 25 2.24 13.59 9.43
CA SER A 25 1.13 13.87 8.52
C SER A 25 -0.18 14.25 9.21
N SER A 26 -0.88 15.17 8.58
CA SER A 26 -2.30 15.43 8.83
C SER A 26 -3.03 15.14 7.53
N ASP A 27 -3.94 14.18 7.53
CA ASP A 27 -4.74 13.77 6.37
C ASP A 27 -3.90 13.42 5.12
N GLY A 28 -2.77 12.74 5.30
CA GLY A 28 -1.87 12.36 4.20
C GLY A 28 -1.09 13.54 3.59
N LYS A 29 -1.16 14.73 4.19
CA LYS A 29 -0.37 15.90 3.80
C LYS A 29 0.86 16.05 4.67
N LEU A 30 1.95 16.52 4.05
CA LEU A 30 3.18 16.87 4.75
C LEU A 30 2.96 18.07 5.68
N PRO A 31 3.71 18.17 6.81
CA PRO A 31 3.62 19.29 7.73
C PRO A 31 4.00 20.62 7.07
N GLN A 32 3.48 21.74 7.59
CA GLN A 32 3.72 23.10 7.08
C GLN A 32 5.20 23.44 6.80
N PRO A 33 6.17 23.09 7.68
CA PRO A 33 7.59 23.33 7.37
C PRO A 33 8.04 22.64 6.08
N MET A 34 7.65 21.38 5.88
CA MET A 34 8.01 20.61 4.68
C MET A 34 7.25 21.07 3.43
N GLN A 35 6.03 21.59 3.58
CA GLN A 35 5.29 22.20 2.46
C GLN A 35 6.06 23.39 1.86
N ARG A 36 6.78 24.16 2.68
CA ARG A 36 7.62 25.26 2.18
C ARG A 36 8.81 24.77 1.36
N ASP A 37 9.37 23.60 1.70
CA ASP A 37 10.53 23.04 1.00
C ASP A 37 10.17 22.54 -0.40
N ILE A 38 8.91 22.15 -0.60
CA ILE A 38 8.37 21.66 -1.89
C ILE A 38 7.57 22.73 -2.65
N ALA A 39 7.65 24.00 -2.26
CA ALA A 39 6.90 25.07 -2.92
C ALA A 39 7.19 25.12 -4.42
N GLY A 40 6.14 25.09 -5.25
CA GLY A 40 6.21 24.98 -6.71
C GLY A 40 6.42 23.56 -7.26
N MET A 41 6.36 22.54 -6.41
CA MET A 41 6.42 21.10 -6.76
C MET A 41 5.41 20.29 -5.94
N GLU A 42 4.41 20.93 -5.35
CA GLU A 42 3.51 20.35 -4.35
C GLU A 42 2.72 19.15 -4.89
N ASP A 43 2.40 19.18 -6.18
CA ASP A 43 1.68 18.14 -6.92
C ASP A 43 2.48 16.87 -7.15
N ARG A 44 3.77 16.86 -6.80
CA ARG A 44 4.68 15.72 -7.01
C ARG A 44 5.12 15.02 -5.73
N PHE A 45 4.64 15.46 -4.57
CA PHE A 45 4.99 14.86 -3.28
C PHE A 45 3.76 14.27 -2.62
N PHE A 46 3.75 12.95 -2.48
CA PHE A 46 2.64 12.19 -1.88
C PHE A 46 3.13 11.40 -0.69
N LEU A 47 2.24 11.23 0.30
CA LEU A 47 2.48 10.39 1.45
C LEU A 47 1.37 9.34 1.57
N PHE A 48 1.77 8.08 1.53
CA PHE A 48 0.93 6.96 1.90
C PHE A 48 1.09 6.66 3.38
N THR A 49 -0.03 6.46 4.08
CA THR A 49 -0.05 6.11 5.51
C THR A 49 0.07 4.61 5.76
N SER A 50 0.01 3.80 4.70
CA SER A 50 0.18 2.35 4.75
C SER A 50 0.79 1.82 3.45
N LEU A 51 1.31 0.59 3.50
CA LEU A 51 1.76 -0.12 2.30
C LEU A 51 0.59 -0.46 1.36
N ASP A 52 -0.62 -0.63 1.87
CA ASP A 52 -1.80 -0.91 1.05
C ASP A 52 -2.02 0.18 -0.01
N GLY A 53 -1.83 1.46 0.36
CA GLY A 53 -1.94 2.57 -0.59
C GLY A 53 -0.89 2.53 -1.72
N VAL A 54 0.28 1.95 -1.46
CA VAL A 54 1.32 1.72 -2.48
C VAL A 54 0.87 0.63 -3.45
N VAL A 55 0.33 -0.48 -2.91
CA VAL A 55 -0.18 -1.59 -3.70
C VAL A 55 -1.31 -1.10 -4.60
N ASP A 56 -2.30 -0.39 -4.05
CA ASP A 56 -3.42 0.16 -4.83
C ASP A 56 -2.96 1.11 -5.93
N LYS A 57 -1.89 1.87 -5.71
CA LYS A 57 -1.38 2.85 -6.68
C LYS A 57 -0.59 2.20 -7.83
N PHE A 58 0.24 1.21 -7.53
CA PHE A 58 1.26 0.72 -8.46
C PHE A 58 1.06 -0.72 -8.91
N ALA A 59 0.33 -1.54 -8.15
CA ALA A 59 0.07 -2.90 -8.55
C ALA A 59 -0.84 -2.92 -9.78
N THR A 60 -0.57 -3.87 -10.66
CA THR A 60 -1.51 -4.21 -11.75
C THR A 60 -2.52 -5.18 -11.17
N GLU A 61 -3.80 -4.80 -11.22
CA GLU A 61 -4.88 -5.72 -10.88
C GLU A 61 -4.88 -6.88 -11.88
N VAL A 62 -4.92 -8.10 -11.37
CA VAL A 62 -4.99 -9.32 -12.18
C VAL A 62 -6.34 -9.96 -11.92
N GLU A 63 -7.10 -10.19 -12.97
CA GLU A 63 -8.31 -10.99 -12.88
C GLU A 63 -7.94 -12.44 -12.61
N ALA A 64 -8.44 -13.00 -11.50
CA ALA A 64 -8.35 -14.41 -11.20
C ALA A 64 -9.71 -15.06 -11.44
N SER A 65 -9.74 -16.19 -12.16
CA SER A 65 -10.94 -16.97 -12.29
C SER A 65 -11.19 -17.80 -11.02
N ALA A 66 -12.43 -18.23 -10.82
CA ALA A 66 -12.74 -19.17 -9.73
C ALA A 66 -12.01 -20.51 -9.89
N GLU A 67 -11.55 -20.86 -11.08
CA GLU A 67 -10.79 -22.09 -11.35
C GLU A 67 -9.34 -21.96 -10.87
N ASP A 68 -8.69 -20.81 -11.13
CA ASP A 68 -7.33 -20.53 -10.65
C ASP A 68 -7.26 -20.58 -9.11
N VAL A 69 -8.27 -20.02 -8.45
CA VAL A 69 -8.37 -20.02 -6.99
C VAL A 69 -8.64 -21.44 -6.47
N ARG A 70 -9.46 -22.24 -7.15
CA ARG A 70 -9.74 -23.63 -6.72
C ARG A 70 -8.50 -24.50 -6.77
N GLU A 71 -7.67 -24.38 -7.80
CA GLU A 71 -6.43 -25.14 -7.91
C GLU A 71 -5.45 -24.81 -6.77
N LEU A 72 -5.28 -23.51 -6.47
CA LEU A 72 -4.44 -23.05 -5.35
C LEU A 72 -4.96 -23.50 -3.98
N LEU A 73 -6.27 -23.61 -3.83
CA LEU A 73 -6.91 -24.04 -2.59
C LEU A 73 -7.02 -25.57 -2.45
N ASP A 74 -6.75 -26.36 -3.49
CA ASP A 74 -6.81 -27.83 -3.42
C ASP A 74 -5.51 -28.44 -2.86
N THR A 75 -5.10 -27.96 -1.70
CA THR A 75 -3.96 -28.48 -0.95
C THR A 75 -4.41 -29.19 0.31
N GLU A 76 -3.60 -30.12 0.82
CA GLU A 76 -3.88 -30.79 2.10
C GLU A 76 -3.99 -29.79 3.26
N GLU A 77 -3.20 -28.72 3.21
CA GLU A 77 -3.17 -27.68 4.24
C GLU A 77 -4.46 -26.87 4.28
N THR A 78 -4.97 -26.44 3.12
CA THR A 78 -6.28 -25.75 3.04
C THR A 78 -7.41 -26.65 3.52
N ARG A 79 -7.38 -27.95 3.15
CA ARG A 79 -8.38 -28.92 3.61
C ARG A 79 -8.35 -29.10 5.13
N ALA A 80 -7.17 -29.15 5.74
CA ALA A 80 -7.02 -29.24 7.19
C ALA A 80 -7.61 -28.01 7.89
N VAL A 81 -7.31 -26.80 7.40
CA VAL A 81 -7.86 -25.54 7.94
C VAL A 81 -9.38 -25.50 7.85
N VAL A 82 -9.96 -25.88 6.70
CA VAL A 82 -11.43 -25.92 6.50
C VAL A 82 -12.08 -26.94 7.44
N LEU A 83 -11.49 -28.13 7.60
CA LEU A 83 -12.00 -29.16 8.50
C LEU A 83 -12.01 -28.70 9.97
N ASP A 84 -10.95 -28.02 10.42
CA ASP A 84 -10.88 -27.50 11.78
C ASP A 84 -11.88 -26.36 12.01
N ALA A 85 -12.03 -25.45 11.05
CA ALA A 85 -13.05 -24.41 11.11
C ALA A 85 -14.48 -25.00 11.17
N ALA A 86 -14.78 -26.02 10.36
CA ALA A 86 -16.08 -26.70 10.34
C ALA A 86 -16.38 -27.42 11.67
N ARG A 87 -15.36 -28.08 12.26
CA ARG A 87 -15.47 -28.71 13.59
C ARG A 87 -15.73 -27.69 14.70
N ALA A 88 -15.08 -26.53 14.64
CA ALA A 88 -15.28 -25.46 15.60
C ALA A 88 -16.69 -24.85 15.51
N ALA A 89 -17.22 -24.70 14.29
CA ALA A 89 -18.57 -24.20 14.05
C ALA A 89 -19.67 -25.16 14.54
N THR A 90 -19.44 -26.48 14.42
CA THR A 90 -20.41 -27.52 14.83
C THR A 90 -20.45 -27.74 16.35
N LYS A 91 -19.44 -27.26 17.08
CA LYS A 91 -19.36 -27.34 18.55
C LYS A 91 -20.06 -26.18 19.28
N ARG A 92 -20.58 -25.19 18.55
CA ARG A 92 -21.39 -24.09 19.08
C ARG A 92 -22.87 -24.40 18.95
#